data_AF-A0A2W5EF08-F1
#
_entry.id   AF-A0A2W5EF08-F1
#
_cell.length_a   1.000
_cell.length_b   1.000
_cell.length_c   1.000
_cell.angle_alpha   90.00
_cell.angle_beta   90.00
_cell.angle_gamma   90.00
#
_symmetry.space_group_name_H-M   'P 1'
#
loop_
_entity.id
_entity.type
_entity.pdbx_description
1 polymer ?
#
loop_
_entity_poly.entity_id
_entity_poly.type
_entity_poly.pdbx_seq_one_letter_code
_entity_poly.pdbx_strand_id
1 'polypeptide(L)'
;MTLLSIIVAANSYLVKEGTWTNCSMEISIQKILFIISAFGLGISIFYLTRSYNNFFKGFAYRNLGATTDIRKFENDLNDYNEKVEEIHNIKFDNIIIDKLTSIIDDHIIFNDRRSLDLHYAKTFLIVCVMLTIVNFIIFSLKLFHL
;
A
#
# COMPACT_ATOMS: atom_id res chain seq x y z
N MET A 1 1.21 11.66 -5.89
CA MET A 1 2.25 12.71 -5.80
C MET A 1 1.63 14.09 -5.56
N THR A 2 0.67 14.55 -6.36
CA THR A 2 0.10 15.90 -6.27
C THR A 2 -0.49 16.29 -4.90
N LEU A 3 -1.33 15.44 -4.29
CA LEU A 3 -1.96 15.74 -2.99
C LEU A 3 -0.97 15.83 -1.82
N LEU A 4 0.00 14.92 -1.76
CA LEU A 4 1.02 14.93 -0.70
C LEU A 4 1.84 16.23 -0.75
N SER A 5 2.26 16.64 -1.95
CA SER A 5 3.00 17.88 -2.16
C SER A 5 2.19 19.11 -1.74
N ILE A 6 0.89 19.14 -2.05
CA ILE A 6 -0.01 20.23 -1.61
C ILE A 6 -0.09 20.30 -0.10
N ILE A 7 -0.30 19.15 0.59
CA ILE A 7 -0.39 19.10 2.05
C ILE A 7 0.92 19.61 2.68
N VAL A 8 2.07 19.12 2.20
CA VAL A 8 3.39 19.50 2.74
C VAL A 8 3.66 20.99 2.49
N ALA A 9 3.39 21.50 1.28
CA ALA A 9 3.60 22.91 0.96
C ALA A 9 2.69 23.83 1.79
N ALA A 10 1.40 23.51 1.90
CA ALA A 10 0.44 24.30 2.66
C ALA A 10 0.79 24.32 4.16
N ASN A 11 1.14 23.16 4.73
CA ASN A 11 1.54 23.09 6.14
C ASN A 11 2.90 23.78 6.38
N SER A 12 3.85 23.68 5.45
CA SER A 12 5.12 24.40 5.54
C SER A 12 4.93 25.92 5.53
N TYR A 13 4.03 26.42 4.68
CA TYR A 13 3.64 27.83 4.68
C TYR A 13 3.03 28.26 6.02
N LEU A 14 2.08 27.50 6.56
CA LEU A 14 1.43 27.79 7.85
C LEU A 14 2.41 27.79 9.03
N VAL A 15 3.45 26.95 8.99
CA VAL A 15 4.51 26.93 10.00
C VAL A 15 5.41 28.16 9.88
N LYS A 16 5.72 28.58 8.66
CA LYS A 16 6.58 29.74 8.41
C LYS A 16 5.91 31.06 8.81
N GLU A 17 4.66 31.26 8.44
CA GLU A 17 3.93 32.52 8.66
C GLU A 17 3.23 32.57 10.02
N GLY A 18 2.96 31.43 10.64
CA GLY A 18 2.46 31.41 12.01
C GLY A 18 3.52 31.86 13.01
N THR A 19 3.10 32.45 14.12
CA THR A 19 3.95 32.76 15.28
C THR A 19 4.33 31.49 16.06
N TRP A 20 4.94 30.51 15.39
CA TRP A 20 5.41 29.25 15.97
C TRP A 20 6.67 29.44 16.83
N THR A 21 7.29 30.62 16.77
CA THR A 21 8.50 31.01 17.50
C THR A 21 8.27 31.29 18.98
N ASN A 22 7.03 31.54 19.42
CA ASN A 22 6.70 31.60 20.84
C ASN A 22 6.57 30.18 21.38
N CYS A 23 7.69 29.67 21.90
CA CYS A 23 7.80 28.44 22.67
C CYS A 23 7.15 28.59 24.06
N SER A 24 6.01 29.28 24.16
CA SER A 24 5.19 29.22 25.36
C SER A 24 4.51 27.84 25.42
N MET A 25 4.39 27.31 26.64
CA MET A 25 3.77 26.02 26.97
C MET A 25 2.27 25.95 26.64
N GLU A 26 1.71 26.98 26.00
CA GLU A 26 0.32 26.97 25.55
C GLU A 26 0.23 26.23 24.21
N ILE A 27 -0.35 25.03 24.30
CA ILE A 27 -0.71 24.23 23.15
C ILE A 27 -1.91 24.92 22.48
N SER A 28 -1.66 25.63 21.39
CA SER A 28 -2.71 26.19 20.55
C SER A 28 -3.38 25.09 19.71
N ILE A 29 -4.67 25.25 19.40
CA ILE A 29 -5.43 24.32 18.56
C ILE A 29 -4.72 24.03 17.22
N GLN A 30 -4.05 25.04 16.64
CA GLN A 30 -3.27 24.88 15.39
C GLN A 30 -2.07 23.93 15.54
N LYS A 31 -1.37 23.97 16.68
CA LYS A 31 -0.27 23.03 16.98
C LYS A 31 -0.82 21.60 17.09
N ILE A 32 -1.97 21.41 17.73
CA ILE A 32 -2.64 20.09 17.83
C ILE A 32 -3.02 19.58 16.44
N LEU A 33 -3.69 20.39 15.62
CA LEU A 33 -4.11 20.01 14.27
C LEU A 33 -2.92 19.61 13.39
N PHE A 34 -1.80 20.34 13.51
CA PHE A 34 -0.57 20.02 12.80
C PHE A 34 0.03 18.69 13.25
N ILE A 35 0.12 18.43 14.56
CA ILE A 35 0.63 17.15 15.09
C ILE A 35 -0.24 15.99 14.61
N ILE A 36 -1.57 16.12 14.66
CA ILE A 36 -2.50 15.11 14.16
C ILE A 36 -2.29 14.89 12.65
N SER A 37 -2.14 15.96 11.86
CA SER A 37 -1.89 15.84 10.43
C SER A 37 -0.54 15.20 10.13
N ALA A 38 0.51 15.48 10.91
CA ALA A 38 1.81 14.85 10.75
C ALA A 38 1.75 13.35 11.05
N PHE A 39 1.01 12.96 12.10
CA PHE A 39 0.78 11.55 12.43
C PHE A 39 -0.03 10.84 11.34
N GLY A 40 -1.10 11.46 10.83
CA GLY A 40 -1.90 10.94 9.72
C GLY A 40 -1.09 10.76 8.44
N LEU A 41 -0.19 11.70 8.13
CA LEU A 41 0.76 11.56 7.01
C LEU A 41 1.71 10.39 7.22
N GLY A 42 2.26 10.21 8.42
CA GLY A 42 3.10 9.06 8.76
C GLY A 42 2.38 7.73 8.54
N ILE A 43 1.13 7.62 8.99
CA ILE A 43 0.29 6.42 8.75
C ILE A 43 0.06 6.21 7.25
N SER A 44 -0.27 7.28 6.51
CA SER A 44 -0.50 7.16 5.08
C SER A 44 0.75 6.67 4.34
N ILE A 45 1.92 7.22 4.65
CA ILE A 45 3.20 6.81 4.08
C ILE A 45 3.47 5.34 4.40
N PHE A 46 3.25 4.91 5.65
CA PHE A 46 3.41 3.52 6.05
C PHE A 46 2.57 2.57 5.18
N TYR A 47 1.28 2.85 5.01
CA TYR A 47 0.39 2.03 4.19
C TYR A 47 0.71 2.12 2.69
N LEU A 48 1.16 3.29 2.19
CA LEU A 48 1.64 3.41 0.81
C LEU A 48 2.86 2.52 0.57
N THR A 49 3.87 2.61 1.43
CA THR A 49 5.09 1.80 1.29
C THR A 49 4.77 0.30 1.39
N ARG A 50 3.85 -0.08 2.27
CA ARG A 50 3.34 -1.46 2.36
C ARG A 50 2.62 -1.90 1.09
N SER A 51 1.74 -1.07 0.54
CA SER A 51 0.99 -1.35 -0.69
C SER A 51 1.91 -1.50 -1.92
N TYR A 52 2.97 -0.69 -2.02
CA TYR A 52 3.84 -0.71 -3.21
C TYR A 52 4.78 -1.90 -3.28
N ASN A 53 5.35 -2.32 -2.14
CA ASN A 53 6.41 -3.33 -2.16
C ASN A 53 6.47 -4.18 -0.89
N ASN A 54 5.39 -4.20 -0.10
CA ASN A 54 5.39 -4.80 1.24
C ASN A 54 6.62 -4.36 2.04
N PHE A 55 6.88 -3.05 2.05
CA PHE A 55 8.15 -2.44 2.49
C PHE A 55 9.33 -2.79 1.59
N PHE A 56 10.34 -3.44 2.15
CA PHE A 56 11.56 -3.85 1.44
C PHE A 56 11.54 -5.34 1.09
N LYS A 57 10.46 -6.06 1.41
CA LYS A 57 10.39 -7.51 1.21
C LYS A 57 10.06 -7.90 -0.23
N GLY A 58 9.39 -7.01 -0.98
CA GLY A 58 8.87 -7.34 -2.30
C GLY A 58 7.64 -8.22 -2.24
N PHE A 59 6.89 -8.25 -3.35
CA PHE A 59 5.86 -9.26 -3.57
C PHE A 59 6.49 -10.44 -4.29
N ALA A 60 6.59 -11.58 -3.62
CA ALA A 60 7.05 -12.83 -4.22
C ALA A 60 5.91 -13.44 -5.04
N TYR A 61 5.61 -12.84 -6.19
CA TYR A 61 4.67 -13.39 -7.15
C TYR A 61 5.24 -14.70 -7.70
N ARG A 62 4.55 -15.81 -7.44
CA ARG A 62 4.91 -17.12 -7.99
C ARG A 62 4.55 -17.14 -9.47
N ASN A 63 5.44 -17.69 -10.30
CA ASN A 63 5.14 -17.93 -11.70
C ASN A 63 4.94 -19.44 -11.96
N LEU A 64 4.35 -19.78 -13.11
CA LEU A 64 4.14 -21.16 -13.53
C LEU A 64 5.42 -21.88 -14.02
N GLY A 65 6.57 -21.20 -14.03
CA GLY A 65 7.78 -21.66 -14.70
C GLY A 65 7.78 -21.35 -16.21
N ALA A 66 8.87 -21.68 -16.90
CA ALA A 66 8.95 -21.52 -18.34
C ALA A 66 8.13 -22.60 -19.05
N THR A 67 7.50 -22.28 -20.19
CA THR A 67 6.72 -23.24 -20.97
C THR A 67 7.54 -24.44 -21.44
N THR A 68 8.84 -24.25 -21.67
CA THR A 68 9.80 -25.33 -21.96
C THR A 68 9.93 -26.32 -20.81
N ASP A 69 9.94 -25.84 -19.57
CA ASP A 69 10.06 -26.67 -18.38
C ASP A 69 8.75 -27.43 -18.12
N ILE A 70 7.62 -26.77 -18.34
CA ILE A 70 6.29 -27.39 -18.27
C ILE A 70 6.19 -28.53 -19.30
N ARG A 71 6.63 -28.30 -20.54
CA ARG A 71 6.62 -29.31 -21.61
C ARG A 71 7.55 -30.47 -21.31
N LYS A 72 8.72 -30.19 -20.72
CA LYS A 72 9.64 -31.24 -20.28
C LYS A 72 9.02 -32.08 -19.16
N PHE A 73 8.39 -31.42 -18.18
CA PHE A 73 7.68 -32.09 -17.09
C PHE A 73 6.52 -32.98 -17.61
N GLU A 74 5.77 -32.53 -18.61
CA GLU A 74 4.73 -33.34 -19.27
C GLU A 74 5.30 -34.63 -19.86
N ASN A 75 6.41 -34.54 -20.60
CA ASN A 75 7.08 -35.71 -21.18
C ASN A 75 7.63 -36.65 -20.11
N ASP A 76 8.31 -36.10 -19.09
CA ASP A 76 8.87 -36.88 -17.98
C ASP A 76 7.76 -37.60 -17.19
N LEU A 77 6.57 -37.00 -17.08
CA LEU A 77 5.39 -37.60 -16.45
C LEU A 77 4.81 -38.73 -17.29
N ASN A 78 4.76 -38.57 -18.62
CA ASN A 78 4.33 -39.63 -19.53
C ASN A 78 5.27 -40.84 -19.44
N ASP A 79 6.59 -40.61 -19.47
CA ASP A 79 7.61 -41.66 -19.30
C ASP A 79 7.51 -42.38 -17.95
N TYR A 80 7.06 -41.69 -16.90
CA TYR A 80 6.78 -42.26 -15.59
C TYR A 80 5.51 -43.11 -15.60
N ASN A 81 4.42 -42.58 -16.16
CA ASN A 81 3.12 -43.25 -16.25
C ASN A 81 3.19 -44.55 -17.08
N GLU A 82 4.06 -44.62 -18.09
CA GLU A 82 4.33 -45.86 -18.84
C GLU A 82 4.99 -46.96 -18.01
N LYS A 83 5.64 -46.62 -16.89
CA LYS A 83 6.40 -47.54 -16.03
C LYS A 83 5.64 -47.98 -14.78
N VAL A 84 4.45 -47.45 -14.54
CA VAL A 84 3.63 -47.75 -13.36
C VAL A 84 2.29 -48.35 -13.77
N GLU A 85 1.64 -49.04 -12.82
CA GLU A 85 0.28 -49.53 -13.03
C GLU A 85 -0.69 -48.36 -13.20
N GLU A 86 -1.74 -48.55 -14.01
CA GLU A 86 -2.69 -47.49 -14.38
C GLU A 86 -3.36 -46.81 -13.18
N ILE A 87 -3.50 -47.53 -12.05
CA ILE A 87 -4.04 -47.03 -10.78
C ILE A 87 -3.13 -45.94 -10.16
N HIS A 88 -1.85 -45.92 -10.53
CA HIS A 88 -0.86 -44.95 -10.06
C HIS A 88 -0.54 -43.87 -11.09
N ASN A 89 -1.25 -43.84 -12.23
CA ASN A 89 -1.07 -42.81 -13.24
C ASN A 89 -1.46 -41.43 -12.70
N ILE A 90 -0.58 -40.48 -12.94
CA ILE A 90 -0.76 -39.09 -12.55
C ILE A 90 -1.23 -38.30 -13.77
N LYS A 91 -2.34 -37.57 -13.64
CA LYS A 91 -2.86 -36.72 -14.71
C LYS A 91 -2.15 -35.36 -14.69
N PHE A 92 -1.41 -35.07 -15.76
CA PHE A 92 -0.73 -33.79 -15.97
C PHE A 92 -1.69 -32.61 -15.81
N ASP A 93 -2.89 -32.69 -16.40
CA ASP A 93 -3.90 -31.63 -16.36
C ASP A 93 -4.27 -31.25 -14.92
N ASN A 94 -4.45 -32.23 -14.04
CA ASN A 94 -4.78 -31.97 -12.64
C ASN A 94 -3.64 -31.19 -11.94
N ILE A 95 -2.38 -31.58 -12.17
CA ILE A 95 -1.23 -30.88 -11.59
C ILE A 95 -1.16 -29.43 -12.09
N ILE A 96 -1.35 -29.22 -13.40
CA ILE A 96 -1.29 -27.88 -13.98
C ILE A 96 -2.45 -27.02 -13.47
N ILE A 97 -3.66 -27.57 -13.40
CA ILE A 97 -4.83 -26.87 -12.86
C ILE A 97 -4.61 -26.48 -11.40
N ASP A 98 -4.13 -27.40 -10.56
CA ASP A 98 -3.85 -27.13 -9.15
C ASP A 98 -2.77 -26.06 -8.98
N LYS A 99 -1.70 -26.13 -9.78
CA LYS A 99 -0.61 -25.16 -9.75
C LYS A 99 -1.05 -23.78 -10.21
N LEU A 100 -1.82 -23.72 -11.29
CA LEU A 100 -2.38 -22.49 -11.83
C LEU A 100 -3.33 -21.85 -10.82
N THR A 101 -4.22 -22.64 -10.22
CA THR A 101 -5.15 -22.19 -9.18
C THR A 101 -4.39 -21.59 -7.99
N SER A 102 -3.37 -22.29 -7.48
CA SER A 102 -2.54 -21.78 -6.39
C SER A 102 -1.86 -20.44 -6.72
N ILE A 103 -1.36 -20.25 -7.95
CA ILE A 103 -0.71 -19.00 -8.35
C ILE A 103 -1.73 -17.87 -8.46
N ILE A 104 -2.89 -18.14 -9.06
CA ILE A 104 -3.98 -17.18 -9.19
C ILE A 104 -4.45 -16.75 -7.80
N ASP A 105 -4.70 -17.69 -6.89
CA ASP A 105 -5.12 -17.41 -5.52
C ASP A 105 -4.09 -16.57 -4.78
N ASP A 106 -2.81 -16.93 -4.86
CA ASP A 106 -1.71 -16.14 -4.28
C ASP A 106 -1.73 -14.69 -4.82
N HIS A 107 -1.92 -14.52 -6.14
CA HIS A 107 -1.99 -13.20 -6.78
C HIS A 107 -3.21 -12.39 -6.35
N ILE A 108 -4.38 -13.03 -6.23
CA ILE A 108 -5.61 -12.40 -5.74
C ILE A 108 -5.40 -11.90 -4.30
N ILE A 109 -4.89 -12.76 -3.42
CA ILE A 109 -4.65 -12.42 -2.01
C ILE A 109 -3.69 -11.22 -1.89
N PHE A 110 -2.61 -11.21 -2.67
CA PHE A 110 -1.68 -10.07 -2.67
C PHE A 110 -2.33 -8.79 -3.18
N ASN A 111 -3.12 -8.89 -4.26
CA ASN A 111 -3.78 -7.74 -4.84
C ASN A 111 -4.86 -7.15 -3.92
N ASP A 112 -5.61 -7.99 -3.23
CA ASP A 112 -6.64 -7.57 -2.27
C ASP A 112 -6.02 -6.85 -1.08
N ARG A 113 -4.95 -7.41 -0.51
CA ARG A 113 -4.19 -6.75 0.57
C ARG A 113 -3.62 -5.41 0.13
N ARG A 114 -3.02 -5.36 -1.07
CA ARG A 114 -2.49 -4.13 -1.67
C ARG A 114 -3.57 -3.07 -1.84
N SER A 115 -4.77 -3.49 -2.26
CA SER A 115 -5.92 -2.61 -2.47
C SER A 115 -6.43 -2.04 -1.16
N LEU A 116 -6.52 -2.87 -0.10
CA LEU A 116 -6.87 -2.43 1.25
C LEU A 116 -5.85 -1.44 1.83
N ASP A 117 -4.55 -1.73 1.72
CA ASP A 117 -3.49 -0.83 2.18
C ASP A 117 -3.57 0.52 1.44
N LEU A 118 -3.82 0.50 0.12
CA LEU A 118 -3.99 1.72 -0.66
C LEU A 118 -5.25 2.50 -0.25
N HIS A 119 -6.33 1.81 0.09
CA HIS A 119 -7.54 2.44 0.60
C HIS A 119 -7.26 3.17 1.92
N TYR A 120 -6.62 2.52 2.90
CA TYR A 120 -6.26 3.17 4.15
C TYR A 120 -5.34 4.38 3.93
N ALA A 121 -4.31 4.23 3.10
CA ALA A 121 -3.41 5.33 2.75
C ALA A 121 -4.17 6.55 2.19
N LYS A 122 -5.11 6.34 1.27
CA LYS A 122 -5.93 7.40 0.67
C LYS A 122 -6.85 8.04 1.70
N THR A 123 -7.49 7.26 2.56
CA THR A 123 -8.35 7.77 3.63
C THR A 123 -7.59 8.72 4.55
N PHE A 124 -6.39 8.34 5.00
CA PHE A 124 -5.57 9.23 5.83
C PHE A 124 -5.09 10.48 5.09
N LEU A 125 -4.79 10.39 3.79
CA LEU A 125 -4.47 11.59 2.98
C LEU A 125 -5.65 12.55 2.93
N ILE A 126 -6.86 12.06 2.69
CA ILE A 126 -8.07 12.90 2.64
C ILE A 126 -8.29 13.58 4.00
N VAL A 127 -8.15 12.85 5.11
CA VAL A 127 -8.23 13.43 6.46
C VAL A 127 -7.18 14.53 6.65
N CYS A 128 -5.93 14.31 6.21
CA CYS A 128 -4.88 15.32 6.30
C CYS A 128 -5.18 16.58 5.47
N VAL A 129 -5.77 16.42 4.27
CA VAL A 129 -6.23 17.57 3.46
C VAL A 129 -7.28 18.36 4.22
N MET A 130 -8.29 17.69 4.79
CA MET A 130 -9.34 18.37 5.56
C MET A 130 -8.78 19.10 6.77
N LEU A 131 -7.88 18.47 7.54
CA LEU A 131 -7.20 19.10 8.67
C LEU A 131 -6.39 20.33 8.21
N THR A 132 -5.71 20.23 7.06
CA THR A 132 -4.94 21.36 6.51
C THR A 132 -5.84 22.53 6.15
N ILE A 133 -7.00 22.28 5.54
CA ILE A 133 -8.00 23.32 5.22
C ILE A 133 -8.52 23.98 6.50
N VAL A 134 -8.90 23.18 7.51
CA VAL A 134 -9.35 23.70 8.81
C VAL A 134 -8.26 24.56 9.46
N ASN A 135 -7.01 24.11 9.42
CA ASN A 135 -5.88 24.86 10.00
C ASN A 135 -5.65 26.19 9.26
N PHE A 136 -5.85 26.21 7.95
CA PHE A 136 -5.78 27.41 7.13
C PHE A 136 -6.91 28.41 7.46
N ILE A 137 -8.13 27.91 7.68
CA ILE A 137 -9.26 28.76 8.12
C ILE A 137 -8.96 29.42 9.46
N ILE A 138 -8.50 28.65 10.45
CA ILE A 138 -8.15 29.18 11.78
C ILE A 138 -7.02 30.22 11.68
N PHE A 139 -6.02 29.96 10.83
CA PHE A 139 -4.93 30.90 10.59
C PHE A 139 -5.44 32.21 9.99
N SER A 140 -6.30 32.14 8.97
CA SER A 140 -6.90 33.32 8.35
C SER A 140 -7.73 34.14 9.35
N LEU A 141 -8.58 33.50 10.17
CA LEU A 141 -9.38 34.20 11.18
C LEU A 141 -8.50 35.00 12.15
N LYS A 142 -7.42 34.37 12.65
CA LYS A 142 -6.44 35.05 13.51
C LYS A 142 -5.76 36.21 12.82
N LEU A 143 -5.38 36.05 11.54
CA LEU A 143 -4.71 37.08 10.76
C LEU A 143 -5.60 38.31 10.55
N PHE A 144 -6.90 38.10 10.35
CA PHE A 144 -7.87 39.18 10.14
C PHE A 144 -8.46 39.77 11.44
N HIS A 145 -7.91 39.41 12.62
CA HIS A 145 -8.40 39.87 13.93
C HIS A 145 -9.92 39.63 14.14
N LEU A 146 -10.42 38.50 13.66
CA LEU A 146 -11.77 37.98 13.96
C LEU A 146 -11.74 37.00 15.13
#